data_AF-A0A8J2S3S9-F1
#
_entry.id   AF-A0A8J2S3S9-F1
#
_cell.length_a   1.000
_cell.length_b   1.000
_cell.length_c   1.000
_cell.angle_alpha   90.00
_cell.angle_beta   90.00
_cell.angle_gamma   90.00
#
_symmetry.space_group_name_H-M   'P 1'
#
loop_
_entity.id
_entity.type
_entity.pdbx_description
1 polymer ?
#
loop_
_entity_poly.entity_id
_entity_poly.type
_entity_poly.pdbx_seq_one_letter_code
_entity_poly.pdbx_strand_id
1 'polypeptide(L)'
;MVVSGYDHGYDLRVYGLTFFMADDKTYRIDGIDMNKRKNVDCEITLKSSPVKQQCVVNNVCETEKILRELSRMFPEEQFLKRIPCVVMKHMIYSKISNRTVVDKEIDELTKNGVIRLFKLGSEEESLAVLFMDQYKEIIIRKCSDLSLTKKFISRILDKIKETTVEKEALIKAHFTEENIKILIHDCLLTVRTTNTYWFCFPGAGEFMKTYVKGRRSILGLVKKSKYQQILQNELELRNMKKTVQLGVYYHIHDIIGADLVTCTDFYQLQNESQKIGFPAGVANEVVQKMFLRYEKQSTYEKQAAILGNIASSEINIPSACQEVVVTDNAHIDVPKTVKSTSVENRKNERKDGSEIFNGDDRGIYRWSQTIRDIDVFIAVPKDIQRAKQLKVKIDSLRLTVEILQQHGSFLLVNQTFPHKVKPDECLWSLVGEHVQVNLEKKDEQWWDRLFSSDPPIDTKKIDTAVMASELSQEEHMKIEELMVNQEKRQQFPSVI
;
A
#
# COMPACT_ATOMS: atom_id res chain seq x y z
N MET A 1 61.97 11.90 -0.91
CA MET A 1 61.13 10.70 -0.72
C MET A 1 60.09 11.07 0.33
N VAL A 2 58.81 11.17 -0.07
CA VAL A 2 57.62 11.55 0.74
C VAL A 2 57.68 12.87 1.53
N VAL A 3 56.78 13.80 1.18
CA VAL A 3 56.36 14.95 2.00
C VAL A 3 54.86 14.79 2.28
N SER A 4 54.39 15.37 3.39
CA SER A 4 52.99 15.36 3.82
C SER A 4 52.05 16.16 2.89
N GLY A 5 50.74 15.87 2.97
CA GLY A 5 49.68 16.63 2.30
C GLY A 5 48.29 16.20 2.81
N TYR A 6 47.46 17.18 3.18
CA TYR A 6 46.15 17.00 3.81
C TYR A 6 45.00 17.10 2.77
N ASP A 7 43.97 16.28 2.99
CA ASP A 7 42.53 16.65 2.92
C ASP A 7 41.80 16.85 1.56
N HIS A 8 40.46 16.91 1.66
CA HIS A 8 39.40 17.18 0.66
C HIS A 8 38.80 15.97 -0.08
N GLY A 9 38.06 15.15 0.68
CA GLY A 9 36.96 14.35 0.15
C GLY A 9 35.68 15.19 0.03
N TYR A 10 35.03 15.18 -1.15
CA TYR A 10 33.79 15.94 -1.37
C TYR A 10 32.56 15.18 -0.87
N ASP A 11 31.86 15.80 0.09
CA ASP A 11 30.67 15.26 0.75
C ASP A 11 29.40 15.50 -0.09
N LEU A 12 28.88 14.42 -0.70
CA LEU A 12 27.71 14.45 -1.59
C LEU A 12 26.44 14.18 -0.78
N ARG A 13 25.82 15.27 -0.28
CA ARG A 13 24.59 15.23 0.51
C ARG A 13 23.42 14.66 -0.30
N VAL A 14 22.92 13.51 0.10
CA VAL A 14 21.64 12.95 -0.39
C VAL A 14 20.57 13.17 0.67
N TYR A 15 19.50 13.86 0.29
CA TYR A 15 18.35 14.13 1.16
C TYR A 15 17.50 12.86 1.30
N GLY A 16 17.46 12.27 2.49
CA GLY A 16 16.57 11.17 2.82
C GLY A 16 15.18 11.69 3.19
N LEU A 17 14.18 11.32 2.39
CA LEU A 17 12.76 11.59 2.62
C LEU A 17 12.00 10.29 2.34
N THR A 18 11.18 9.87 3.30
CA THR A 18 10.28 8.72 3.16
C THR A 18 8.98 9.00 3.94
N PHE A 19 7.91 8.29 3.63
CA PHE A 19 6.52 8.72 3.81
C PHE A 19 5.62 7.61 4.39
N PHE A 20 4.42 7.98 4.83
CA PHE A 20 3.35 7.02 5.16
C PHE A 20 2.24 7.00 4.12
N MET A 21 1.42 5.95 4.20
CA MET A 21 0.19 5.77 3.42
C MET A 21 -0.70 7.01 3.54
N ALA A 22 -1.26 7.46 2.41
CA ALA A 22 -2.25 8.52 2.38
C ALA A 22 -3.62 7.93 2.03
N ASP A 23 -4.58 8.11 2.94
CA ASP A 23 -6.00 8.00 2.61
C ASP A 23 -6.43 9.22 1.77
N ASP A 24 -7.33 9.00 0.81
CA ASP A 24 -7.88 10.04 -0.04
C ASP A 24 -8.73 11.05 0.76
N LYS A 25 -8.12 12.18 1.17
CA LYS A 25 -8.86 13.42 1.49
C LYS A 25 -8.16 14.66 0.94
N THR A 26 -8.69 15.19 -0.17
CA THR A 26 -8.37 16.52 -0.69
C THR A 26 -8.95 17.60 0.21
N TYR A 27 -8.10 18.37 0.88
CA TYR A 27 -8.51 19.61 1.56
C TYR A 27 -8.00 20.84 0.82
N ARG A 28 -8.96 21.65 0.38
CA ARG A 28 -8.76 22.96 -0.23
C ARG A 28 -8.42 23.96 0.87
N ILE A 29 -7.25 24.60 0.79
CA ILE A 29 -6.91 25.75 1.64
C ILE A 29 -6.92 26.99 0.74
N ASP A 30 -7.99 27.77 0.84
CA ASP A 30 -8.04 29.11 0.26
C ASP A 30 -7.07 30.04 1.01
N GLY A 31 -6.53 31.03 0.28
CA GLY A 31 -5.23 31.63 0.60
C GLY A 31 -5.19 32.58 1.80
N ILE A 32 -3.97 32.82 2.27
CA ILE A 32 -3.61 33.95 3.13
C ILE A 32 -2.50 34.74 2.42
N ASP A 33 -2.84 35.96 1.98
CA ASP A 33 -1.89 36.95 1.49
C ASP A 33 -1.05 37.50 2.66
N MET A 34 0.27 37.53 2.49
CA MET A 34 1.21 38.24 3.38
C MET A 34 2.32 38.93 2.58
N ASN A 35 1.93 39.89 1.75
CA ASN A 35 2.82 40.98 1.35
C ASN A 35 3.40 41.73 2.57
N LYS A 36 4.73 41.66 2.82
CA LYS A 36 5.64 42.83 2.99
C LYS A 36 7.04 42.53 3.56
N ARG A 37 8.02 43.28 3.01
CA ARG A 37 9.37 43.64 3.55
C ARG A 37 10.45 42.54 3.51
N LYS A 38 11.74 42.85 3.25
CA LYS A 38 12.41 44.02 2.61
C LYS A 38 13.85 43.59 2.28
N ASN A 39 14.52 44.31 1.36
CA ASN A 39 15.91 44.10 0.93
C ASN A 39 16.91 43.85 2.06
N VAL A 40 17.91 43.01 1.79
CA VAL A 40 19.33 43.33 2.04
C VAL A 40 20.14 42.88 0.82
N ASP A 41 20.77 43.84 0.15
CA ASP A 41 21.70 43.60 -0.97
C ASP A 41 23.08 43.16 -0.44
N CYS A 42 23.76 42.26 -1.16
CA CYS A 42 25.20 42.02 -1.01
C CYS A 42 25.81 41.69 -2.37
N GLU A 43 26.21 42.73 -3.11
CA GLU A 43 27.10 42.59 -4.26
C GLU A 43 28.52 42.23 -3.78
N ILE A 44 29.15 41.24 -4.41
CA ILE A 44 30.62 41.21 -4.55
C ILE A 44 30.93 40.93 -6.02
N THR A 45 31.46 41.95 -6.71
CA THR A 45 31.87 41.89 -8.11
C THR A 45 33.39 41.83 -8.22
N LEU A 46 33.96 40.80 -8.85
CA LEU A 46 35.29 40.89 -9.48
C LEU A 46 35.33 40.16 -10.83
N LYS A 47 36.09 40.77 -11.75
CA LYS A 47 36.24 40.49 -13.20
C LYS A 47 37.46 39.56 -13.40
N SER A 48 37.78 38.89 -14.53
CA SER A 48 37.30 38.87 -15.92
C SER A 48 37.83 37.63 -16.70
N SER A 49 37.02 37.15 -17.66
CA SER A 49 37.27 36.49 -18.98
C SER A 49 38.69 36.36 -19.59
N PRO A 50 38.90 35.57 -20.70
CA PRO A 50 38.00 34.64 -21.42
C PRO A 50 38.61 33.29 -21.90
N VAL A 51 37.78 32.24 -22.04
CA VAL A 51 37.78 31.39 -23.26
C VAL A 51 36.33 31.12 -23.64
N LYS A 52 35.96 31.39 -24.90
CA LYS A 52 34.62 31.08 -25.42
C LYS A 52 34.53 29.58 -25.72
N GLN A 53 33.81 28.84 -24.88
CA GLN A 53 33.19 27.59 -25.31
C GLN A 53 31.68 27.74 -25.18
N GLN A 54 31.00 27.70 -26.33
CA GLN A 54 29.61 28.07 -26.47
C GLN A 54 28.72 26.91 -26.03
N CYS A 55 28.63 26.71 -24.72
CA CYS A 55 27.78 25.70 -24.11
C CYS A 55 26.31 26.08 -24.35
N VAL A 56 25.70 25.44 -25.35
CA VAL A 56 24.24 25.36 -25.44
C VAL A 56 23.77 24.55 -24.25
N VAL A 57 23.35 25.23 -23.18
CA VAL A 57 22.74 24.59 -22.01
C VAL A 57 21.34 24.14 -22.43
N ASN A 58 21.27 22.96 -23.03
CA ASN A 58 20.01 22.22 -23.16
C ASN A 58 19.49 22.01 -21.75
N ASN A 59 18.33 22.60 -21.45
CA ASN A 59 17.70 22.52 -20.15
C ASN A 59 17.02 21.15 -20.01
N VAL A 60 17.83 20.11 -19.78
CA VAL A 60 17.38 18.71 -19.66
C VAL A 60 16.44 18.61 -18.46
N CYS A 61 15.21 18.15 -18.68
CA CYS A 61 14.21 18.00 -17.63
C CYS A 61 14.62 16.93 -16.60
N GLU A 62 14.11 17.03 -15.38
CA GLU A 62 14.47 16.11 -14.29
C GLU A 62 14.07 14.67 -14.60
N THR A 63 12.94 14.46 -15.30
CA THR A 63 12.52 13.12 -15.75
C THR A 63 13.53 12.48 -16.69
N GLU A 64 14.13 13.22 -17.63
CA GLU A 64 15.15 12.67 -18.52
C GLU A 64 16.43 12.29 -17.76
N LYS A 65 16.86 13.12 -16.79
CA LYS A 65 18.03 12.82 -15.94
C LYS A 65 17.82 11.52 -15.16
N ILE A 66 16.66 11.38 -14.52
CA ILE A 66 16.30 10.21 -13.72
C ILE A 66 16.11 8.97 -14.61
N LEU A 67 15.52 9.12 -15.79
CA LEU A 67 15.42 8.02 -16.76
C LEU A 67 16.82 7.54 -17.22
N ARG A 68 17.78 8.46 -17.42
CA ARG A 68 19.19 8.11 -17.69
C ARG A 68 19.91 7.50 -16.49
N GLU A 69 19.53 7.83 -15.26
CA GLU A 69 20.03 7.18 -14.04
C GLU A 69 19.51 5.73 -13.96
N LEU A 70 18.19 5.54 -14.02
CA LEU A 70 17.52 4.23 -13.98
C LEU A 70 17.97 3.33 -15.13
N SER A 71 18.18 3.87 -16.34
CA SER A 71 18.73 3.12 -17.47
C SER A 71 20.14 2.59 -17.19
N ARG A 72 20.99 3.28 -16.43
CA ARG A 72 22.34 2.79 -16.08
C ARG A 72 22.31 1.68 -15.03
N MET A 73 21.20 1.52 -14.30
CA MET A 73 21.02 0.41 -13.35
C MET A 73 20.70 -0.91 -14.06
N PHE A 74 20.33 -0.88 -15.34
CA PHE A 74 20.00 -2.08 -16.11
C PHE A 74 21.27 -2.89 -16.45
N PRO A 75 21.37 -4.18 -16.05
CA PRO A 75 22.59 -4.96 -16.22
C PRO A 75 22.70 -5.57 -17.63
N GLU A 76 22.99 -4.74 -18.64
CA GLU A 76 23.11 -5.15 -20.06
C GLU A 76 24.00 -6.37 -20.29
N GLU A 77 25.08 -6.50 -19.52
CA GLU A 77 26.08 -7.58 -19.63
C GLU A 77 25.48 -8.95 -19.31
N GLN A 78 24.58 -9.04 -18.32
CA GLN A 78 23.92 -10.29 -17.95
C GLN A 78 23.02 -10.83 -19.08
N PHE A 79 22.48 -9.93 -19.90
CA PHE A 79 21.68 -10.26 -21.08
C PHE A 79 22.50 -10.31 -22.38
N LEU A 80 23.84 -10.27 -22.31
CA LEU A 80 24.74 -10.28 -23.47
C LEU A 80 24.36 -9.23 -24.54
N LYS A 81 23.89 -8.06 -24.11
CA LYS A 81 23.35 -6.99 -24.98
C LYS A 81 22.28 -7.49 -25.98
N ARG A 82 21.48 -8.48 -25.57
CA ARG A 82 20.33 -8.99 -26.35
C ARG A 82 19.07 -8.16 -26.14
N ILE A 83 18.92 -7.60 -24.95
CA ILE A 83 17.77 -6.81 -24.50
C ILE A 83 18.22 -5.35 -24.35
N PRO A 84 17.42 -4.35 -24.77
CA PRO A 84 17.68 -2.94 -24.48
C PRO A 84 17.67 -2.62 -22.98
N CYS A 85 18.18 -1.44 -22.61
CA CYS A 85 17.95 -0.87 -21.29
C CYS A 85 16.47 -0.53 -21.10
N VAL A 86 15.69 -1.48 -20.57
CA VAL A 86 14.26 -1.30 -20.29
C VAL A 86 14.10 -0.64 -18.91
N VAL A 87 13.48 0.53 -18.86
CA VAL A 87 13.02 1.14 -17.60
C VAL A 87 11.50 1.11 -17.58
N MET A 88 10.86 0.60 -16.54
CA MET A 88 9.40 0.66 -16.43
C MET A 88 8.97 2.10 -16.09
N LYS A 89 7.89 2.59 -16.71
CA LYS A 89 7.41 3.98 -16.55
C LYS A 89 7.24 4.35 -15.08
N HIS A 90 6.64 3.45 -14.31
CA HIS A 90 6.36 3.66 -12.89
C HIS A 90 7.61 3.81 -12.03
N MET A 91 8.77 3.26 -12.43
CA MET A 91 10.03 3.42 -11.70
C MET A 91 10.45 4.88 -11.55
N ILE A 92 10.02 5.76 -12.46
CA ILE A 92 10.32 7.20 -12.39
C ILE A 92 9.58 7.86 -11.21
N TYR A 93 8.36 7.40 -10.89
CA TYR A 93 7.59 7.89 -9.74
C TYR A 93 8.28 7.56 -8.39
N SER A 94 9.18 6.57 -8.34
CA SER A 94 9.99 6.29 -7.14
C SER A 94 11.05 7.36 -6.83
N LYS A 95 11.29 8.31 -7.75
CA LYS A 95 12.26 9.40 -7.60
C LYS A 95 11.60 10.79 -7.68
N ILE A 96 10.49 10.93 -8.40
CA ILE A 96 9.73 12.19 -8.53
C ILE A 96 8.31 11.98 -7.98
N SER A 97 7.98 12.67 -6.89
CA SER A 97 6.66 12.55 -6.23
C SER A 97 5.49 13.04 -7.09
N ASN A 98 5.72 14.03 -7.97
CA ASN A 98 4.67 14.60 -8.82
C ASN A 98 4.50 13.80 -10.13
N ARG A 99 3.67 12.74 -10.07
CA ARG A 99 3.35 11.87 -11.22
C ARG A 99 2.85 12.65 -12.43
N THR A 100 2.05 13.70 -12.23
CA THR A 100 1.48 14.54 -13.31
C THR A 100 2.55 15.34 -14.06
N VAL A 101 3.62 15.77 -13.39
CA VAL A 101 4.78 16.41 -14.05
C VAL A 101 5.58 15.37 -14.82
N VAL A 102 5.84 14.21 -14.23
CA VAL A 102 6.51 13.08 -14.90
C VAL A 102 5.77 12.68 -16.18
N ASP A 103 4.45 12.56 -16.13
CA ASP A 103 3.65 12.15 -17.28
C ASP A 103 3.71 13.19 -18.41
N LYS A 104 3.61 14.49 -18.08
CA LYS A 104 3.80 15.58 -19.06
C LYS A 104 5.19 15.56 -19.68
N GLU A 105 6.25 15.41 -18.87
CA GLU A 105 7.63 15.36 -19.37
C GLU A 105 7.87 14.10 -20.24
N ILE A 106 7.27 12.95 -19.91
CA ILE A 106 7.32 11.73 -20.73
C ILE A 106 6.60 11.92 -22.06
N ASP A 107 5.42 12.55 -22.06
CA ASP A 107 4.66 12.84 -23.28
C ASP A 107 5.43 13.83 -24.19
N GLU A 108 6.07 14.85 -23.61
CA GLU A 108 6.95 15.77 -24.33
C GLU A 108 8.19 15.07 -24.91
N LEU A 109 8.90 14.25 -24.13
CA LEU A 109 10.04 13.46 -24.60
C LEU A 109 9.65 12.45 -25.70
N THR A 110 8.44 11.87 -25.62
CA THR A 110 7.89 10.94 -26.62
C THR A 110 7.52 11.68 -27.91
N LYS A 111 6.88 12.86 -27.79
CA LYS A 111 6.56 13.74 -28.92
C LYS A 111 7.81 14.23 -29.64
N ASN A 112 8.84 14.60 -28.89
CA ASN A 112 10.16 14.97 -29.40
C ASN A 112 10.95 13.77 -29.98
N GLY A 113 10.49 12.53 -29.74
CA GLY A 113 11.11 11.32 -30.26
C GLY A 113 12.43 10.91 -29.59
N VAL A 114 12.69 11.43 -28.38
CA VAL A 114 13.87 11.07 -27.56
C VAL A 114 13.69 9.68 -26.95
N ILE A 115 12.46 9.38 -26.52
CA ILE A 115 12.06 8.11 -25.91
C ILE A 115 10.87 7.51 -26.66
N ARG A 116 10.60 6.23 -26.39
CA ARG A 116 9.38 5.55 -26.84
C ARG A 116 8.80 4.68 -25.73
N LEU A 117 7.48 4.67 -25.66
CA LEU A 117 6.70 3.83 -24.76
C LEU A 117 6.34 2.48 -25.43
N PHE A 118 6.38 1.41 -24.64
CA PHE A 118 6.02 0.05 -25.04
C PHE A 118 5.08 -0.54 -23.99
N LYS A 119 4.01 -1.23 -24.40
CA LYS A 119 3.17 -2.02 -23.48
C LYS A 119 3.81 -3.40 -23.29
N LEU A 120 3.96 -3.87 -22.05
CA LEU A 120 4.48 -5.21 -21.74
C LEU A 120 3.57 -5.96 -20.77
N GLY A 121 3.45 -7.27 -20.99
CA GLY A 121 2.61 -8.15 -20.19
C GLY A 121 1.15 -8.15 -20.63
N SER A 122 0.28 -8.65 -19.76
CA SER A 122 -1.17 -8.74 -19.99
C SER A 122 -1.95 -7.55 -19.40
N GLU A 123 -1.29 -6.72 -18.58
CA GLU A 123 -1.86 -5.53 -17.97
C GLU A 123 -1.69 -4.34 -18.92
N GLU A 124 -2.80 -3.69 -19.28
CA GLU A 124 -2.80 -2.57 -20.24
C GLU A 124 -2.00 -1.34 -19.78
N GLU A 125 -1.70 -1.25 -18.49
CA GLU A 125 -1.06 -0.11 -17.83
C GLU A 125 0.45 -0.30 -17.64
N SER A 126 0.97 -1.53 -17.81
CA SER A 126 2.39 -1.86 -17.69
C SER A 126 3.20 -1.29 -18.88
N LEU A 127 3.57 -0.02 -18.77
CA LEU A 127 4.37 0.71 -19.75
C LEU A 127 5.87 0.66 -19.41
N ALA A 128 6.69 0.40 -20.42
CA ALA A 128 8.13 0.62 -20.35
C ALA A 128 8.60 1.73 -21.29
N VAL A 129 9.71 2.35 -20.91
CA VAL A 129 10.35 3.50 -21.55
C VAL A 129 11.74 3.07 -22.02
N LEU A 130 12.01 3.25 -23.32
CA LEU A 130 13.33 3.03 -23.91
C LEU A 130 13.79 4.32 -24.61
N PHE A 131 15.09 4.62 -24.57
CA PHE A 131 15.67 5.67 -25.41
C PHE A 131 15.69 5.24 -26.88
N MET A 132 15.28 6.14 -27.77
CA MET A 132 15.15 5.83 -29.20
C MET A 132 16.49 5.52 -29.87
N ASP A 133 17.59 6.12 -29.42
CA ASP A 133 18.94 5.86 -29.95
C ASP A 133 19.37 4.41 -29.67
N GLN A 134 19.28 3.98 -28.40
CA GLN A 134 19.58 2.61 -27.97
C GLN A 134 18.67 1.59 -28.66
N TYR A 135 17.37 1.90 -28.77
CA TYR A 135 16.42 1.02 -29.43
C TYR A 135 16.74 0.85 -30.93
N LYS A 136 17.02 1.95 -31.66
CA LYS A 136 17.44 1.90 -33.08
C LYS A 136 18.72 1.08 -33.26
N GLU A 137 19.70 1.24 -32.39
CA GLU A 137 20.96 0.48 -32.44
C GLU A 137 20.73 -1.03 -32.28
N ILE A 138 19.86 -1.42 -31.34
CA ILE A 138 19.59 -2.83 -31.03
C ILE A 138 18.78 -3.52 -32.13
N ILE A 139 17.75 -2.88 -32.68
CA ILE A 139 16.98 -3.47 -33.79
C ILE A 139 17.84 -3.64 -35.05
N ILE A 140 18.70 -2.66 -35.36
CA ILE A 140 19.67 -2.76 -36.47
C ILE A 140 20.67 -3.91 -36.25
N ARG A 141 21.05 -4.19 -34.99
CA ARG A 141 21.98 -5.27 -34.61
C ARG A 141 21.33 -6.66 -34.60
N LYS A 142 20.00 -6.76 -34.40
CA LYS A 142 19.32 -8.03 -34.09
C LYS A 142 18.37 -8.55 -35.17
N CYS A 143 17.78 -7.67 -35.97
CA CYS A 143 16.79 -8.08 -36.96
C CYS A 143 17.44 -8.75 -38.18
N SER A 144 16.71 -9.68 -38.78
CA SER A 144 17.17 -10.57 -39.84
C SER A 144 17.35 -9.83 -41.17
N ASP A 145 16.47 -8.87 -41.47
CA ASP A 145 16.53 -8.03 -42.67
C ASP A 145 16.80 -6.55 -42.30
N LEU A 146 18.03 -6.11 -42.58
CA LEU A 146 18.48 -4.73 -42.35
C LEU A 146 17.78 -3.71 -43.26
N SER A 147 17.38 -4.09 -44.48
CA SER A 147 16.66 -3.22 -45.42
C SER A 147 15.24 -2.96 -44.92
N LEU A 148 14.53 -4.03 -44.54
CA LEU A 148 13.21 -3.95 -43.92
C LEU A 148 13.26 -3.16 -42.62
N THR A 149 14.27 -3.38 -41.77
CA THR A 149 14.45 -2.65 -40.50
C THR A 149 14.69 -1.16 -40.72
N LYS A 150 15.55 -0.76 -41.66
CA LYS A 150 15.75 0.66 -42.02
C LYS A 150 14.49 1.32 -42.60
N LYS A 151 13.72 0.57 -43.40
CA LYS A 151 12.41 1.00 -43.92
C LYS A 151 11.39 1.16 -42.79
N PHE A 152 11.37 0.25 -41.81
CA PHE A 152 10.51 0.32 -40.63
C PHE A 152 10.84 1.54 -39.75
N ILE A 153 12.12 1.80 -39.49
CA ILE A 153 12.55 2.98 -38.73
C ILE A 153 12.05 4.27 -39.40
N SER A 154 12.41 4.47 -40.67
CA SER A 154 12.14 5.73 -41.40
C SER A 154 10.67 5.95 -41.77
N ARG A 155 9.88 4.90 -42.00
CA ARG A 155 8.47 5.03 -42.44
C ARG A 155 7.44 4.87 -41.33
N ILE A 156 7.75 4.11 -40.28
CA ILE A 156 6.84 3.81 -39.18
C ILE A 156 7.36 4.42 -37.89
N LEU A 157 8.53 4.00 -37.42
CA LEU A 157 9.01 4.30 -36.07
C LEU A 157 9.27 5.79 -35.82
N ASP A 158 9.80 6.49 -36.82
CA ASP A 158 10.05 7.93 -36.73
C ASP A 158 8.78 8.78 -36.85
N LYS A 159 7.74 8.27 -37.52
CA LYS A 159 6.48 8.99 -37.80
C LYS A 159 5.39 8.75 -36.75
N ILE A 160 5.17 7.49 -36.36
CA ILE A 160 4.17 7.07 -35.39
C ILE A 160 4.84 7.09 -34.02
N LYS A 161 4.30 7.86 -33.07
CA LYS A 161 4.83 7.99 -31.70
C LYS A 161 4.06 7.14 -30.69
N GLU A 162 2.87 6.69 -31.08
CA GLU A 162 1.95 5.86 -30.34
C GLU A 162 2.54 4.46 -30.04
N THR A 163 2.00 3.82 -29.00
CA THR A 163 2.35 2.45 -28.58
C THR A 163 1.74 1.37 -29.48
N THR A 164 0.82 1.74 -30.37
CA THR A 164 0.10 0.86 -31.30
C THR A 164 0.27 1.34 -32.75
N VAL A 165 0.14 0.40 -33.70
CA VAL A 165 0.06 0.69 -35.12
C VAL A 165 -1.02 -0.17 -35.78
N GLU A 166 -1.80 0.45 -36.66
CA GLU A 166 -2.85 -0.22 -37.42
C GLU A 166 -2.28 -0.92 -38.66
N LYS A 167 -2.88 -2.04 -39.06
CA LYS A 167 -2.50 -2.78 -40.29
C LYS A 167 -2.58 -1.88 -41.52
N GLU A 168 -3.57 -1.00 -41.59
CA GLU A 168 -3.69 -0.01 -42.66
C GLU A 168 -2.50 0.95 -42.74
N ALA A 169 -1.98 1.42 -41.60
CA ALA A 169 -0.83 2.33 -41.59
C ALA A 169 0.44 1.62 -42.10
N LEU A 170 0.62 0.34 -41.78
CA LEU A 170 1.69 -0.50 -42.32
C LEU A 170 1.54 -0.68 -43.85
N ILE A 171 0.33 -0.96 -44.34
CA ILE A 171 0.05 -1.10 -45.78
C ILE A 171 0.28 0.23 -46.50
N LYS A 172 -0.22 1.35 -45.97
CA LYS A 172 0.00 2.73 -46.48
C LYS A 172 1.50 3.09 -46.53
N ALA A 173 2.32 2.55 -45.63
CA ALA A 173 3.78 2.71 -45.65
C ALA A 173 4.52 1.73 -46.61
N HIS A 174 3.76 0.93 -47.37
CA HIS A 174 4.20 -0.11 -48.31
C HIS A 174 4.86 -1.33 -47.64
N PHE A 175 4.30 -1.83 -46.55
CA PHE A 175 4.66 -3.14 -45.98
C PHE A 175 3.67 -4.21 -46.48
N THR A 176 4.20 -5.31 -47.03
CA THR A 176 3.44 -6.51 -47.39
C THR A 176 3.11 -7.34 -46.15
N GLU A 177 2.22 -8.32 -46.26
CA GLU A 177 1.91 -9.21 -45.13
C GLU A 177 3.13 -10.04 -44.70
N GLU A 178 3.98 -10.45 -45.66
CA GLU A 178 5.24 -11.15 -45.42
C GLU A 178 6.20 -10.28 -44.59
N ASN A 179 6.31 -8.99 -44.92
CA ASN A 179 7.10 -8.06 -44.14
C ASN A 179 6.55 -7.93 -42.70
N ILE A 180 5.23 -7.90 -42.52
CA ILE A 180 4.61 -7.84 -41.19
C ILE A 180 4.89 -9.13 -40.39
N LYS A 181 4.82 -10.31 -41.02
CA LYS A 181 5.20 -11.59 -40.41
C LYS A 181 6.66 -11.58 -39.93
N ILE A 182 7.59 -11.04 -40.73
CA ILE A 182 9.01 -10.89 -40.36
C ILE A 182 9.17 -9.91 -39.18
N LEU A 183 8.48 -8.76 -39.19
CA LEU A 183 8.53 -7.80 -38.07
C LEU A 183 7.99 -8.39 -36.76
N ILE A 184 7.02 -9.31 -36.82
CA ILE A 184 6.51 -10.03 -35.65
C ILE A 184 7.53 -11.09 -35.17
N HIS A 185 8.09 -11.87 -36.09
CA HIS A 185 9.14 -12.85 -35.80
C HIS A 185 10.37 -12.21 -35.12
N ASP A 186 10.85 -11.10 -35.68
CA ASP A 186 11.98 -10.34 -35.14
C ASP A 186 11.62 -9.50 -33.89
N CYS A 187 10.42 -9.71 -33.31
CA CYS A 187 9.94 -9.09 -32.08
C CYS A 187 9.88 -7.56 -32.10
N LEU A 188 9.65 -6.96 -33.27
CA LEU A 188 9.40 -5.51 -33.43
C LEU A 188 7.92 -5.15 -33.31
N LEU A 189 7.03 -6.11 -33.61
CA LEU A 189 5.59 -5.98 -33.47
C LEU A 189 5.01 -7.18 -32.71
N THR A 190 3.92 -6.96 -31.98
CA THR A 190 3.12 -8.02 -31.34
C THR A 190 1.65 -7.83 -31.68
N VAL A 191 0.92 -8.91 -31.93
CA VAL A 191 -0.50 -8.84 -32.30
C VAL A 191 -1.32 -8.43 -31.08
N ARG A 192 -2.14 -7.37 -31.21
CA ARG A 192 -3.16 -6.99 -30.21
C ARG A 192 -4.55 -7.43 -30.65
N THR A 193 -4.90 -7.11 -31.89
CA THR A 193 -6.15 -7.55 -32.55
C THR A 193 -5.86 -7.95 -34.00
N THR A 194 -6.86 -8.43 -34.73
CA THR A 194 -6.76 -8.76 -36.17
C THR A 194 -6.18 -7.63 -37.03
N ASN A 195 -6.47 -6.37 -36.68
CA ASN A 195 -6.07 -5.18 -37.45
C ASN A 195 -5.10 -4.25 -36.71
N THR A 196 -4.70 -4.53 -35.47
CA THR A 196 -3.80 -3.63 -34.70
C THR A 196 -2.69 -4.39 -33.99
N TYR A 197 -1.50 -3.79 -33.98
CA TYR A 197 -0.28 -4.35 -33.42
C TYR A 197 0.28 -3.40 -32.35
N TRP A 198 0.88 -3.95 -31.30
CA TRP A 198 1.75 -3.20 -30.39
C TRP A 198 3.17 -3.14 -30.95
N PHE A 199 3.87 -2.02 -30.72
CA PHE A 199 5.32 -2.01 -30.84
C PHE A 199 5.95 -2.88 -29.75
N CYS A 200 6.98 -3.61 -30.11
CA CYS A 200 7.71 -4.53 -29.23
C CYS A 200 9.22 -4.36 -29.45
N PHE A 201 10.05 -5.01 -28.62
CA PHE A 201 11.50 -5.02 -28.78
C PHE A 201 12.09 -6.43 -28.64
N PRO A 202 13.24 -6.72 -29.28
CA PRO A 202 13.93 -8.00 -29.14
C PRO A 202 14.19 -8.37 -27.68
N GLY A 203 13.72 -9.55 -27.27
CA GLY A 203 13.89 -10.07 -25.92
C GLY A 203 12.87 -9.58 -24.87
N ALA A 204 11.80 -8.87 -25.27
CA ALA A 204 10.76 -8.41 -24.33
C ALA A 204 10.16 -9.53 -23.44
N GLY A 205 9.97 -10.74 -23.98
CA GLY A 205 9.51 -11.89 -23.19
C GLY A 205 10.53 -12.44 -22.19
N GLU A 206 11.83 -12.41 -22.54
CA GLU A 206 12.93 -12.80 -21.64
C GLU A 206 13.09 -11.79 -20.50
N PHE A 207 13.00 -10.49 -20.84
CA PHE A 207 12.91 -9.40 -19.88
C PHE A 207 11.74 -9.60 -18.91
N MET A 208 10.51 -9.75 -19.43
CA MET A 208 9.31 -9.80 -18.59
C MET A 208 9.29 -11.02 -17.65
N LYS A 209 9.77 -12.19 -18.13
CA LYS A 209 9.94 -13.39 -17.31
C LYS A 209 10.92 -13.16 -16.15
N THR A 210 12.02 -12.48 -16.43
CA THR A 210 13.07 -12.17 -15.45
C THR A 210 12.59 -11.14 -14.43
N TYR A 211 11.91 -10.11 -14.92
CA TYR A 211 11.29 -9.03 -14.16
C TYR A 211 10.24 -9.54 -13.16
N VAL A 212 9.24 -10.31 -13.62
CA VAL A 212 8.20 -10.88 -12.74
C VAL A 212 8.82 -11.80 -11.67
N LYS A 213 9.84 -12.59 -12.02
CA LYS A 213 10.57 -13.44 -11.08
C LYS A 213 11.32 -12.61 -10.02
N GLY A 214 12.01 -11.54 -10.44
CA GLY A 214 12.74 -10.64 -9.55
C GLY A 214 11.80 -9.90 -8.58
N ARG A 215 10.77 -9.24 -9.11
CA ARG A 215 9.73 -8.52 -8.35
C ARG A 215 9.09 -9.44 -7.29
N ARG A 216 8.66 -10.64 -7.68
CA ARG A 216 8.07 -11.64 -6.76
C ARG A 216 9.06 -12.06 -5.65
N SER A 217 10.35 -12.17 -5.98
CA SER A 217 11.38 -12.57 -5.01
C SER A 217 11.67 -11.47 -3.98
N ILE A 218 11.68 -10.20 -4.40
CA ILE A 218 11.87 -9.05 -3.51
C ILE A 218 10.62 -8.82 -2.64
N LEU A 219 9.42 -8.76 -3.23
CA LEU A 219 8.17 -8.64 -2.46
C LEU A 219 7.98 -9.82 -1.50
N GLY A 220 8.33 -11.04 -1.93
CA GLY A 220 8.29 -12.22 -1.08
C GLY A 220 9.32 -12.23 0.05
N LEU A 221 10.35 -11.37 0.00
CA LEU A 221 11.25 -11.11 1.12
C LEU A 221 10.66 -10.09 2.09
N VAL A 222 10.12 -8.97 1.58
CA VAL A 222 9.42 -7.95 2.39
C VAL A 222 8.27 -8.59 3.19
N LYS A 223 7.41 -9.39 2.53
CA LYS A 223 6.31 -10.10 3.21
C LYS A 223 6.72 -11.14 4.24
N LYS A 224 8.01 -11.55 4.26
CA LYS A 224 8.56 -12.54 5.21
C LYS A 224 9.44 -11.92 6.29
N SER A 225 9.72 -10.63 6.23
CA SER A 225 10.48 -9.96 7.29
C SER A 225 9.59 -9.72 8.51
N LYS A 226 10.23 -9.42 9.65
CA LYS A 226 9.52 -9.11 10.89
C LYS A 226 8.63 -7.88 10.66
N TYR A 227 7.35 -7.96 11.03
CA TYR A 227 6.35 -6.92 10.81
C TYR A 227 6.12 -6.53 9.32
N GLN A 228 6.54 -7.37 8.37
CA GLN A 228 6.49 -7.09 6.92
C GLN A 228 7.27 -5.82 6.49
N GLN A 229 8.23 -5.38 7.31
CA GLN A 229 9.06 -4.20 7.09
C GLN A 229 10.53 -4.60 6.92
N ILE A 230 11.28 -3.91 6.06
CA ILE A 230 12.71 -4.14 5.87
C ILE A 230 13.40 -2.80 5.61
N LEU A 231 14.59 -2.61 6.18
CA LEU A 231 15.39 -1.41 5.92
C LEU A 231 15.89 -1.45 4.46
N GLN A 232 15.78 -0.35 3.73
CA GLN A 232 16.23 -0.28 2.33
C GLN A 232 17.71 -0.69 2.19
N ASN A 233 18.61 -0.17 3.03
CA ASN A 233 20.02 -0.54 3.05
C ASN A 233 20.24 -2.05 3.29
N GLU A 234 19.42 -2.68 4.15
CA GLU A 234 19.50 -4.12 4.39
C GLU A 234 19.06 -4.92 3.17
N LEU A 235 18.02 -4.46 2.47
CA LEU A 235 17.54 -5.05 1.23
C LEU A 235 18.60 -4.93 0.11
N GLU A 236 19.18 -3.75 -0.06
CA GLU A 236 20.23 -3.44 -1.05
C GLU A 236 21.49 -4.31 -0.88
N LEU A 237 21.92 -4.55 0.36
CA LEU A 237 23.09 -5.37 0.67
C LEU A 237 22.89 -6.87 0.40
N ARG A 238 21.66 -7.34 0.10
CA ARG A 238 21.40 -8.77 -0.13
C ARG A 238 21.91 -9.26 -1.48
N ASN A 239 22.87 -10.19 -1.45
CA ASN A 239 23.41 -10.81 -2.66
C ASN A 239 22.41 -11.80 -3.31
N MET A 240 21.53 -11.27 -4.16
CA MET A 240 20.46 -12.02 -4.85
C MET A 240 20.72 -12.27 -6.34
N LYS A 241 21.96 -12.10 -6.83
CA LYS A 241 22.30 -12.05 -8.27
C LYS A 241 21.79 -13.25 -9.11
N LYS A 242 21.69 -14.45 -8.54
CA LYS A 242 21.17 -15.65 -9.25
C LYS A 242 19.65 -15.66 -9.42
N THR A 243 18.93 -14.99 -8.52
CA THR A 243 17.45 -14.99 -8.46
C THR A 243 16.87 -13.72 -9.07
N VAL A 244 17.57 -12.59 -8.87
CA VAL A 244 17.17 -11.23 -9.23
C VAL A 244 18.20 -10.67 -10.20
N GLN A 245 18.12 -11.10 -11.47
CA GLN A 245 19.14 -10.80 -12.49
C GLN A 245 19.19 -9.31 -12.86
N LEU A 246 18.04 -8.62 -12.90
CA LEU A 246 17.96 -7.17 -13.10
C LEU A 246 18.61 -6.35 -11.95
N GLY A 247 19.01 -7.00 -10.86
CA GLY A 247 19.60 -6.36 -9.68
C GLY A 247 18.55 -5.91 -8.65
N VAL A 248 18.99 -5.79 -7.39
CA VAL A 248 18.09 -5.43 -6.29
C VAL A 248 17.61 -3.99 -6.42
N TYR A 249 18.52 -3.03 -6.70
CA TYR A 249 18.20 -1.62 -6.92
C TYR A 249 17.13 -1.39 -7.99
N TYR A 250 17.20 -2.10 -9.13
CA TYR A 250 16.17 -2.05 -10.17
C TYR A 250 14.81 -2.44 -9.60
N HIS A 251 14.77 -3.54 -8.83
CA HIS A 251 13.52 -4.00 -8.22
C HIS A 251 13.05 -3.19 -7.01
N ILE A 252 13.91 -2.40 -6.37
CA ILE A 252 13.50 -1.40 -5.36
C ILE A 252 12.74 -0.28 -6.06
N HIS A 253 13.31 0.35 -7.08
CA HIS A 253 12.61 1.40 -7.85
C HIS A 253 11.33 0.88 -8.53
N ASP A 254 11.30 -0.40 -8.92
CA ASP A 254 10.11 -1.10 -9.43
C ASP A 254 8.97 -1.19 -8.42
N ILE A 255 9.22 -1.72 -7.21
CA ILE A 255 8.15 -1.95 -6.21
C ILE A 255 7.67 -0.64 -5.57
N ILE A 256 8.57 0.35 -5.42
CA ILE A 256 8.22 1.68 -4.91
C ILE A 256 7.39 2.43 -5.96
N GLY A 257 7.88 2.47 -7.20
CA GLY A 257 7.23 3.22 -8.26
C GLY A 257 5.86 2.68 -8.68
N ALA A 258 5.65 1.37 -8.51
CA ALA A 258 4.36 0.70 -8.71
C ALA A 258 3.47 0.68 -7.44
N ASP A 259 3.82 1.44 -6.40
CA ASP A 259 3.06 1.57 -5.16
C ASP A 259 2.80 0.22 -4.44
N LEU A 260 3.65 -0.79 -4.69
CA LEU A 260 3.54 -2.14 -4.10
C LEU A 260 4.16 -2.23 -2.70
N VAL A 261 4.93 -1.22 -2.31
CA VAL A 261 5.46 -1.01 -0.96
C VAL A 261 5.45 0.48 -0.65
N THR A 262 5.20 0.83 0.61
CA THR A 262 5.33 2.18 1.14
C THR A 262 6.68 2.32 1.83
N CYS A 263 7.47 3.32 1.48
CA CYS A 263 8.78 3.55 2.09
C CYS A 263 8.67 4.61 3.18
N THR A 264 9.01 4.27 4.43
CA THR A 264 8.73 5.03 5.65
C THR A 264 9.99 5.59 6.33
N ASP A 265 9.96 6.82 6.87
CA ASP A 265 11.14 7.54 7.39
C ASP A 265 11.37 7.45 8.91
N PHE A 266 10.52 6.72 9.66
CA PHE A 266 10.54 6.67 11.14
C PHE A 266 11.88 6.33 11.81
N TYR A 267 12.85 5.78 11.08
CA TYR A 267 14.15 5.36 11.61
C TYR A 267 15.31 6.06 10.90
N GLN A 268 15.70 7.23 11.42
CA GLN A 268 16.95 7.86 11.05
C GLN A 268 18.11 7.21 11.82
N LEU A 269 19.04 6.57 11.11
CA LEU A 269 20.23 5.99 11.72
C LEU A 269 21.13 7.10 12.30
N GLN A 270 21.61 6.89 13.52
CA GLN A 270 22.38 7.87 14.27
C GLN A 270 23.75 8.13 13.63
N ASN A 271 23.95 9.35 13.12
CA ASN A 271 25.27 9.88 12.82
C ASN A 271 25.83 10.58 14.09
N GLU A 272 27.08 10.30 14.45
CA GLU A 272 27.72 10.80 15.68
C GLU A 272 27.79 12.34 15.78
N SER A 273 27.57 13.05 14.67
CA SER A 273 27.65 14.52 14.57
C SER A 273 26.32 15.26 14.74
N GLN A 274 25.16 14.57 14.80
CA GLN A 274 23.86 15.23 14.92
C GLN A 274 23.31 15.19 16.35
N LYS A 275 23.14 16.38 16.97
CA LYS A 275 22.26 16.54 18.13
C LYS A 275 20.80 16.46 17.68
N ILE A 276 20.19 15.29 17.83
CA ILE A 276 18.77 15.06 17.50
C ILE A 276 17.92 15.23 18.75
N GLY A 277 16.80 15.94 18.59
CA GLY A 277 15.80 16.22 19.62
C GLY A 277 14.97 17.42 19.20
N PHE A 278 13.75 17.54 19.70
CA PHE A 278 12.98 18.77 19.54
C PHE A 278 13.75 19.94 20.19
N PRO A 279 13.82 21.12 19.56
CA PRO A 279 14.32 22.33 20.22
C PRO A 279 13.57 22.55 21.54
N ALA A 280 14.26 23.09 22.55
CA ALA A 280 13.68 23.25 23.89
C ALA A 280 12.33 23.99 23.83
N GLY A 281 11.28 23.34 24.35
CA GLY A 281 9.89 23.83 24.30
C GLY A 281 9.02 23.22 23.20
N VAL A 282 9.57 22.85 22.04
CA VAL A 282 8.77 22.36 20.89
C VAL A 282 8.09 21.02 21.19
N ALA A 283 8.75 20.11 21.91
CA ALA A 283 8.12 18.86 22.35
C ALA A 283 6.89 19.12 23.24
N ASN A 284 7.00 20.07 24.18
CA ASN A 284 5.89 20.44 25.07
C ASN A 284 4.75 21.09 24.28
N GLU A 285 5.05 21.95 23.31
CA GLU A 285 4.05 22.58 22.46
C GLU A 285 3.31 21.56 21.58
N VAL A 286 4.01 20.59 20.99
CA VAL A 286 3.40 19.49 20.21
C VAL A 286 2.52 18.62 21.10
N VAL A 287 2.99 18.21 22.28
CA VAL A 287 2.20 17.44 23.24
C VAL A 287 0.97 18.22 23.70
N GLN A 288 1.11 19.52 23.99
CA GLN A 288 0.00 20.37 24.44
C GLN A 288 -1.04 20.60 23.33
N LYS A 289 -0.60 20.85 22.08
CA LYS A 289 -1.50 20.93 20.91
C LYS A 289 -2.23 19.61 20.65
N MET A 290 -1.52 18.49 20.77
CA MET A 290 -2.12 17.17 20.56
C MET A 290 -3.08 16.79 21.68
N PHE A 291 -2.77 17.15 22.93
CA PHE A 291 -3.68 17.02 24.08
C PHE A 291 -4.96 17.85 23.88
N LEU A 292 -4.84 19.12 23.51
CA LEU A 292 -6.00 19.99 23.22
C LEU A 292 -6.84 19.48 22.04
N ARG A 293 -6.20 18.83 21.04
CA ARG A 293 -6.92 18.17 19.93
C ARG A 293 -7.67 16.95 20.41
N TYR A 294 -7.04 16.08 21.21
CA TYR A 294 -7.66 14.89 21.79
C TYR A 294 -8.76 15.23 22.80
N GLU A 295 -8.62 16.31 23.57
CA GLU A 295 -9.65 16.79 24.49
C GLU A 295 -10.90 17.22 23.73
N LYS A 296 -10.72 18.03 22.67
CA LYS A 296 -11.82 18.41 21.75
C LYS A 296 -12.45 17.20 21.07
N GLN A 297 -11.64 16.27 20.58
CA GLN A 297 -12.13 15.05 19.93
C GLN A 297 -12.92 14.17 20.91
N SER A 298 -12.43 13.99 22.14
CA SER A 298 -13.15 13.28 23.20
C SER A 298 -14.45 13.97 23.59
N THR A 299 -14.53 15.32 23.53
CA THR A 299 -15.81 16.02 23.73
C THR A 299 -16.79 15.83 22.57
N TYR A 300 -16.31 15.80 21.31
CA TYR A 300 -17.15 15.46 20.15
C TYR A 300 -17.66 14.01 20.23
N GLU A 301 -16.80 13.05 20.57
CA GLU A 301 -17.15 11.63 20.75
C GLU A 301 -18.17 11.45 21.89
N LYS A 302 -17.99 12.16 23.02
CA LYS A 302 -18.99 12.17 24.12
C LYS A 302 -20.32 12.80 23.70
N GLN A 303 -20.31 13.88 22.93
CA GLN A 303 -21.53 14.50 22.42
C GLN A 303 -22.25 13.61 21.40
N ALA A 304 -21.50 12.95 20.49
CA ALA A 304 -22.03 11.97 19.55
C ALA A 304 -22.64 10.76 20.27
N ALA A 305 -21.98 10.24 21.31
CA ALA A 305 -22.52 9.14 22.13
C ALA A 305 -23.80 9.54 22.90
N ILE A 306 -23.88 10.78 23.40
CA ILE A 306 -25.12 11.31 24.02
C ILE A 306 -26.25 11.40 22.99
N LEU A 307 -25.98 11.94 21.79
CA LEU A 307 -26.97 12.06 20.72
C LEU A 307 -27.42 10.69 20.18
N GLY A 308 -26.51 9.71 20.07
CA GLY A 308 -26.83 8.33 19.71
C GLY A 308 -27.74 7.64 20.73
N ASN A 309 -27.50 7.87 22.02
CA ASN A 309 -28.36 7.34 23.09
C ASN A 309 -29.76 7.97 23.09
N ILE A 310 -29.88 9.27 22.74
CA ILE A 310 -31.18 9.96 22.57
C ILE A 310 -31.92 9.39 21.36
N ALA A 311 -31.26 9.26 20.20
CA ALA A 311 -31.86 8.66 19.01
C ALA A 311 -32.28 7.18 19.21
N SER A 312 -31.57 6.44 20.07
CA SER A 312 -31.88 5.05 20.41
C SER A 312 -33.06 4.91 21.40
N SER A 313 -33.46 5.97 22.10
CA SER A 313 -34.59 5.97 23.02
C SER A 313 -35.90 6.44 22.40
N GLU A 314 -35.87 7.09 21.22
CA GLU A 314 -37.03 7.42 20.40
C GLU A 314 -37.37 6.33 19.35
N ILE A 315 -37.35 5.05 19.75
CA ILE A 315 -37.95 3.96 18.95
C ILE A 315 -39.00 3.24 19.82
N ASN A 316 -40.14 3.90 19.99
CA ASN A 316 -41.35 3.26 20.49
C ASN A 316 -42.51 3.67 19.57
N ILE A 317 -42.99 2.73 18.74
CA ILE A 317 -43.95 2.98 17.67
C ILE A 317 -45.37 2.78 18.22
N PRO A 318 -46.22 3.81 18.29
CA PRO A 318 -47.65 3.59 18.50
C PRO A 318 -48.28 3.18 17.16
N SER A 319 -48.85 1.98 17.12
CA SER A 319 -49.74 1.56 16.04
C SER A 319 -50.94 2.52 15.95
N ALA A 320 -51.34 2.90 14.74
CA ALA A 320 -52.52 3.75 14.54
C ALA A 320 -53.82 2.99 14.88
N CYS A 321 -54.50 3.37 15.98
CA CYS A 321 -55.96 3.39 16.14
C CYS A 321 -56.40 3.90 17.53
N GLN A 322 -57.59 4.51 17.57
CA GLN A 322 -58.39 4.93 18.74
C GLN A 322 -58.04 6.23 19.50
N GLU A 323 -59.03 6.69 20.27
CA GLU A 323 -59.43 8.09 20.41
C GLU A 323 -58.81 8.87 21.59
N VAL A 324 -58.74 10.19 21.36
CA VAL A 324 -58.85 11.32 22.30
C VAL A 324 -59.23 10.98 23.76
N VAL A 325 -58.43 11.43 24.74
CA VAL A 325 -58.82 12.36 25.84
C VAL A 325 -57.57 13.06 26.40
N VAL A 326 -57.70 14.37 26.68
CA VAL A 326 -56.70 15.25 27.31
C VAL A 326 -56.81 15.19 28.84
N THR A 327 -55.69 15.18 29.58
CA THR A 327 -55.56 15.90 30.88
C THR A 327 -54.09 16.07 31.31
N ASP A 328 -53.84 17.16 32.03
CA ASP A 328 -52.52 17.66 32.44
C ASP A 328 -51.92 16.93 33.67
N ASN A 329 -50.59 16.88 33.78
CA ASN A 329 -49.83 17.78 34.66
C ASN A 329 -48.34 17.40 34.77
N ALA A 330 -47.48 18.41 34.92
CA ALA A 330 -46.08 18.23 35.26
C ALA A 330 -45.88 18.15 36.79
N HIS A 331 -44.89 17.39 37.26
CA HIS A 331 -43.78 17.99 38.02
C HIS A 331 -42.55 17.08 38.18
N ILE A 332 -41.43 17.75 38.42
CA ILE A 332 -40.05 17.26 38.59
C ILE A 332 -39.82 16.77 40.02
N ASP A 333 -39.04 15.70 40.25
CA ASP A 333 -37.93 15.76 41.23
C ASP A 333 -36.87 14.63 41.23
N VAL A 334 -35.64 15.01 41.60
CA VAL A 334 -34.38 14.21 41.60
C VAL A 334 -33.42 14.85 42.62
N PRO A 335 -32.91 14.17 43.70
CA PRO A 335 -31.71 13.33 43.54
C PRO A 335 -31.33 12.26 44.63
N LYS A 336 -30.49 11.27 44.25
CA LYS A 336 -29.44 10.58 45.08
C LYS A 336 -29.94 9.65 46.24
N THR A 337 -29.18 8.70 46.81
CA THR A 337 -27.73 8.70 47.14
C THR A 337 -27.11 7.28 47.30
N VAL A 338 -25.78 7.22 47.17
CA VAL A 338 -24.82 6.10 47.28
C VAL A 338 -24.88 5.29 48.62
N LYS A 339 -24.56 3.98 48.57
CA LYS A 339 -23.77 3.27 49.61
C LYS A 339 -23.03 2.03 49.06
N SER A 340 -22.03 1.55 49.79
CA SER A 340 -20.89 0.76 49.31
C SER A 340 -20.55 -0.47 50.18
N THR A 341 -19.93 -1.50 49.58
CA THR A 341 -19.15 -2.63 50.18
C THR A 341 -18.63 -3.49 49.00
N SER A 342 -17.34 -3.55 48.63
CA SER A 342 -16.16 -4.23 49.23
C SER A 342 -16.28 -5.76 49.36
N VAL A 343 -15.30 -6.62 49.04
CA VAL A 343 -13.96 -6.54 48.40
C VAL A 343 -13.57 -8.01 48.11
N GLU A 344 -12.88 -8.33 47.00
CA GLU A 344 -11.75 -9.28 47.07
C GLU A 344 -10.75 -9.19 45.90
N ASN A 345 -9.48 -9.39 46.21
CA ASN A 345 -8.36 -9.25 45.28
C ASN A 345 -7.96 -10.58 44.65
N ARG A 346 -7.63 -10.57 43.35
CA ARG A 346 -6.49 -11.33 42.84
C ARG A 346 -5.66 -10.46 41.88
N LYS A 347 -4.47 -10.06 42.33
CA LYS A 347 -3.39 -9.60 41.44
C LYS A 347 -2.61 -10.82 40.97
N ASN A 348 -2.47 -11.00 39.65
CA ASN A 348 -1.16 -11.12 38.98
C ASN A 348 -1.32 -11.46 37.49
N GLU A 349 -0.25 -11.21 36.73
CA GLU A 349 -0.08 -11.42 35.29
C GLU A 349 -0.95 -10.54 34.38
N ARG A 350 -0.30 -9.52 33.80
CA ARG A 350 -0.77 -8.87 32.56
C ARG A 350 -0.56 -9.85 31.40
N LYS A 351 -1.54 -10.73 31.16
CA LYS A 351 -1.67 -11.44 29.89
C LYS A 351 -2.38 -10.55 28.88
N ASP A 352 -2.10 -10.81 27.61
CA ASP A 352 -2.54 -10.02 26.47
C ASP A 352 -4.07 -9.94 26.41
N GLY A 353 -4.62 -8.72 26.38
CA GLY A 353 -6.06 -8.49 26.36
C GLY A 353 -6.72 -8.76 25.00
N SER A 354 -5.91 -8.96 23.95
CA SER A 354 -6.41 -9.19 22.59
C SER A 354 -6.99 -10.60 22.38
N GLU A 355 -6.43 -11.63 23.04
CA GLU A 355 -6.77 -13.05 22.84
C GLU A 355 -8.18 -13.45 23.32
N ILE A 356 -8.92 -12.53 23.96
CA ILE A 356 -10.28 -12.73 24.52
C ILE A 356 -11.23 -11.57 24.10
N PHE A 357 -10.81 -10.69 23.18
CA PHE A 357 -11.62 -9.53 22.79
C PHE A 357 -12.98 -9.95 22.19
N ASN A 358 -14.07 -9.51 22.83
CA ASN A 358 -15.46 -9.89 22.54
C ASN A 358 -15.76 -11.41 22.51
N GLY A 359 -14.88 -12.25 23.07
CA GLY A 359 -15.02 -13.70 23.14
C GLY A 359 -14.98 -14.23 24.58
N ASP A 360 -14.34 -15.38 24.82
CA ASP A 360 -14.30 -16.02 26.14
C ASP A 360 -13.05 -16.92 26.35
N ASP A 361 -12.71 -17.18 27.62
CA ASP A 361 -11.67 -18.10 28.04
C ASP A 361 -12.29 -19.39 28.62
N ARG A 362 -12.03 -20.52 27.96
CA ARG A 362 -12.53 -21.85 28.36
C ARG A 362 -11.44 -22.73 28.99
N GLY A 363 -10.24 -22.19 29.22
CA GLY A 363 -9.06 -22.91 29.73
C GLY A 363 -8.43 -23.88 28.72
N ILE A 364 -9.23 -24.72 28.06
CA ILE A 364 -8.77 -25.64 26.99
C ILE A 364 -8.52 -24.92 25.65
N TYR A 365 -9.29 -23.86 25.39
CA TYR A 365 -9.09 -22.92 24.30
C TYR A 365 -9.59 -21.54 24.74
N ARG A 366 -9.12 -20.51 24.04
CA ARG A 366 -9.52 -19.11 24.21
C ARG A 366 -9.90 -18.57 22.84
N TRP A 367 -10.82 -17.62 22.77
CA TRP A 367 -11.23 -17.06 21.49
C TRP A 367 -11.59 -15.59 21.61
N SER A 368 -11.37 -14.87 20.53
CA SER A 368 -11.77 -13.48 20.29
C SER A 368 -12.55 -13.41 18.98
N GLN A 369 -13.33 -12.34 18.78
CA GLN A 369 -14.09 -12.15 17.54
C GLN A 369 -14.24 -10.68 17.15
N THR A 370 -14.35 -10.45 15.85
CA THR A 370 -14.93 -9.22 15.27
C THR A 370 -16.34 -9.52 14.76
N ILE A 371 -16.96 -8.58 14.03
CA ILE A 371 -18.20 -8.88 13.30
C ILE A 371 -17.98 -9.85 12.12
N ARG A 372 -16.75 -9.94 11.58
CA ARG A 372 -16.40 -10.71 10.36
C ARG A 372 -15.73 -12.06 10.63
N ASP A 373 -14.88 -12.14 11.65
CA ASP A 373 -14.02 -13.29 11.91
C ASP A 373 -13.99 -13.71 13.39
N ILE A 374 -13.33 -14.84 13.64
CA ILE A 374 -13.06 -15.39 14.97
C ILE A 374 -11.63 -15.93 14.97
N ASP A 375 -10.83 -15.53 15.96
CA ASP A 375 -9.53 -16.16 16.25
C ASP A 375 -9.68 -17.10 17.45
N VAL A 376 -9.24 -18.36 17.29
CA VAL A 376 -9.28 -19.41 18.31
C VAL A 376 -7.86 -19.86 18.65
N PHE A 377 -7.52 -19.83 19.93
CA PHE A 377 -6.23 -20.24 20.49
C PHE A 377 -6.41 -21.52 21.32
N ILE A 378 -6.02 -22.67 20.76
CA ILE A 378 -6.17 -23.99 21.40
C ILE A 378 -4.82 -24.38 21.99
N ALA A 379 -4.76 -24.64 23.30
CA ALA A 379 -3.52 -25.02 23.97
C ALA A 379 -3.07 -26.44 23.54
N VAL A 380 -1.78 -26.62 23.23
CA VAL A 380 -1.19 -27.93 22.90
C VAL A 380 -0.08 -28.34 23.88
N PRO A 381 0.11 -29.66 24.10
CA PRO A 381 1.25 -30.19 24.86
C PRO A 381 2.62 -29.76 24.29
N LYS A 382 3.61 -29.54 25.18
CA LYS A 382 4.93 -28.96 24.85
C LYS A 382 5.81 -29.83 23.93
N ASP A 383 5.46 -31.10 23.75
CA ASP A 383 6.07 -32.04 22.80
C ASP A 383 5.62 -31.83 21.34
N ILE A 384 4.58 -31.02 21.12
CA ILE A 384 4.07 -30.67 19.79
C ILE A 384 4.77 -29.41 19.26
N GLN A 385 5.86 -29.62 18.52
CA GLN A 385 6.69 -28.52 17.98
C GLN A 385 6.63 -28.41 16.44
N ARG A 386 5.97 -29.35 15.76
CA ARG A 386 5.90 -29.40 14.30
C ARG A 386 4.46 -29.61 13.84
N ALA A 387 4.02 -28.81 12.87
CA ALA A 387 2.69 -28.92 12.27
C ALA A 387 2.37 -30.33 11.70
N LYS A 388 3.39 -31.15 11.36
CA LYS A 388 3.21 -32.55 10.94
C LYS A 388 2.71 -33.49 12.05
N GLN A 389 2.80 -33.09 13.32
CA GLN A 389 2.24 -33.80 14.48
C GLN A 389 0.76 -33.44 14.70
N LEU A 390 0.16 -32.61 13.83
CA LEU A 390 -1.21 -32.14 13.93
C LEU A 390 -1.96 -32.41 12.62
N LYS A 391 -3.26 -32.67 12.76
CA LYS A 391 -4.21 -32.76 11.66
C LYS A 391 -5.42 -31.91 12.02
N VAL A 392 -5.45 -30.70 11.46
CA VAL A 392 -6.54 -29.74 11.61
C VAL A 392 -7.44 -29.83 10.38
N LYS A 393 -8.74 -29.94 10.60
CA LYS A 393 -9.78 -29.91 9.56
C LYS A 393 -10.84 -28.90 9.94
N ILE A 394 -11.07 -27.94 9.04
CA ILE A 394 -12.10 -26.91 9.16
C ILE A 394 -13.18 -27.25 8.13
N ASP A 395 -14.35 -27.67 8.60
CA ASP A 395 -15.57 -27.81 7.80
C ASP A 395 -16.48 -26.60 8.07
N SER A 396 -17.42 -26.28 7.17
CA SER A 396 -18.29 -25.09 7.27
C SER A 396 -19.10 -24.96 8.57
N LEU A 397 -19.23 -26.03 9.37
CA LEU A 397 -19.93 -26.08 10.65
C LEU A 397 -19.17 -26.86 11.74
N ARG A 398 -17.88 -27.20 11.54
CA ARG A 398 -17.15 -28.06 12.49
C ARG A 398 -15.64 -27.83 12.44
N LEU A 399 -15.03 -27.73 13.63
CA LEU A 399 -13.59 -27.79 13.81
C LEU A 399 -13.18 -29.16 14.34
N THR A 400 -12.18 -29.77 13.71
CA THR A 400 -11.53 -30.99 14.20
C THR A 400 -10.02 -30.75 14.29
N VAL A 401 -9.44 -30.97 15.47
CA VAL A 401 -8.00 -30.88 15.74
C VAL A 401 -7.54 -32.19 16.37
N GLU A 402 -6.72 -32.94 15.63
CA GLU A 402 -6.14 -34.21 16.04
C GLU A 402 -4.62 -34.06 16.22
N ILE A 403 -4.08 -34.62 17.31
CA ILE A 403 -2.65 -34.79 17.55
C ILE A 403 -2.24 -36.18 17.05
N LEU A 404 -1.24 -36.25 16.17
CA LEU A 404 -0.70 -37.48 15.60
C LEU A 404 0.53 -37.95 16.39
N GLN A 405 0.42 -39.09 17.08
CA GLN A 405 1.50 -39.70 17.85
C GLN A 405 1.91 -41.06 17.25
N GLN A 406 3.04 -41.61 17.70
CA GLN A 406 3.60 -42.86 17.14
C GLN A 406 2.73 -44.11 17.37
N HIS A 407 1.84 -44.08 18.37
CA HIS A 407 0.94 -45.18 18.73
C HIS A 407 -0.57 -44.83 18.60
N GLY A 408 -0.92 -43.74 17.91
CA GLY A 408 -2.32 -43.38 17.66
C GLY A 408 -2.55 -41.89 17.44
N SER A 409 -3.82 -41.50 17.33
CA SER A 409 -4.26 -40.09 17.24
C SER A 409 -5.08 -39.71 18.46
N PHE A 410 -4.73 -38.60 19.12
CA PHE A 410 -5.51 -38.03 20.21
C PHE A 410 -6.36 -36.85 19.70
N LEU A 411 -7.65 -36.83 20.05
CA LEU A 411 -8.59 -35.81 19.58
C LEU A 411 -8.64 -34.64 20.57
N LEU A 412 -8.11 -33.49 20.17
CA LEU A 412 -8.02 -32.31 21.02
C LEU A 412 -9.30 -31.46 20.94
N VAL A 413 -9.84 -31.28 19.73
CA VAL A 413 -11.13 -30.62 19.47
C VAL A 413 -11.89 -31.39 18.40
N ASN A 414 -13.18 -31.60 18.60
CA ASN A 414 -14.10 -32.07 17.57
C ASN A 414 -15.51 -31.57 17.89
N GLN A 415 -15.77 -30.31 17.53
CA GLN A 415 -16.96 -29.58 17.96
C GLN A 415 -17.60 -28.84 16.80
N THR A 416 -18.92 -28.65 16.87
CA THR A 416 -19.71 -27.96 15.85
C THR A 416 -19.89 -26.48 16.18
N PHE A 417 -19.83 -25.64 15.16
CA PHE A 417 -20.10 -24.21 15.27
C PHE A 417 -21.62 -23.93 15.29
N PRO A 418 -22.09 -22.88 15.98
CA PRO A 418 -23.49 -22.44 15.93
C PRO A 418 -23.87 -21.85 14.57
N HIS A 419 -22.93 -21.19 13.86
CA HIS A 419 -23.14 -20.58 12.56
C HIS A 419 -22.09 -21.02 11.54
N LYS A 420 -22.32 -20.72 10.26
CA LYS A 420 -21.44 -21.16 9.17
C LYS A 420 -20.20 -20.28 9.04
N VAL A 421 -19.06 -20.93 8.78
CA VAL A 421 -17.79 -20.31 8.35
C VAL A 421 -17.54 -20.60 6.87
N LYS A 422 -16.61 -19.87 6.24
CA LYS A 422 -16.12 -20.09 4.87
C LYS A 422 -14.81 -20.91 4.89
N PRO A 423 -14.81 -22.23 4.68
CA PRO A 423 -13.61 -23.05 4.92
C PRO A 423 -12.40 -22.67 4.05
N ASP A 424 -12.64 -22.19 2.83
CA ASP A 424 -11.60 -21.80 1.87
C ASP A 424 -10.89 -20.48 2.24
N GLU A 425 -11.51 -19.67 3.10
CA GLU A 425 -10.96 -18.41 3.62
C GLU A 425 -10.41 -18.58 5.07
N CYS A 426 -10.67 -19.70 5.73
CA CYS A 426 -10.16 -20.01 7.07
C CYS A 426 -8.68 -20.47 7.04
N LEU A 427 -7.93 -20.12 8.08
CA LEU A 427 -6.51 -20.44 8.21
C LEU A 427 -6.18 -21.07 9.57
N TRP A 428 -5.11 -21.86 9.64
CA TRP A 428 -4.57 -22.35 10.91
C TRP A 428 -3.06 -22.37 10.93
N SER A 429 -2.48 -22.21 12.12
CA SER A 429 -1.03 -22.28 12.34
C SER A 429 -0.69 -22.82 13.74
N LEU A 430 0.54 -23.30 13.92
CA LEU A 430 1.09 -23.70 15.21
C LEU A 430 2.05 -22.58 15.68
N VAL A 431 1.70 -21.90 16.77
CA VAL A 431 2.42 -20.75 17.33
C VAL A 431 2.83 -21.06 18.76
N GLY A 432 4.08 -21.48 18.94
CA GLY A 432 4.60 -21.86 20.26
C GLY A 432 3.85 -23.06 20.84
N GLU A 433 3.14 -22.85 21.96
CA GLU A 433 2.36 -23.86 22.68
C GLU A 433 0.86 -23.79 22.37
N HIS A 434 0.46 -23.11 21.28
CA HIS A 434 -0.94 -23.00 20.86
C HIS A 434 -1.12 -23.29 19.35
N VAL A 435 -2.24 -23.91 19.01
CA VAL A 435 -2.78 -23.93 17.64
C VAL A 435 -3.72 -22.75 17.50
N GLN A 436 -3.34 -21.79 16.66
CA GLN A 436 -4.19 -20.65 16.30
C GLN A 436 -5.00 -21.02 15.05
N VAL A 437 -6.32 -20.83 15.12
CA VAL A 437 -7.26 -21.04 14.00
C VAL A 437 -8.03 -19.75 13.79
N ASN A 438 -7.91 -19.17 12.60
CA ASN A 438 -8.68 -18.02 12.15
C ASN A 438 -9.87 -18.52 11.31
N LEU A 439 -11.07 -18.11 11.68
CA LEU A 439 -12.34 -18.56 11.13
C LEU A 439 -13.12 -17.38 10.53
N GLU A 440 -13.17 -17.33 9.21
CA GLU A 440 -13.95 -16.33 8.48
C GLU A 440 -15.45 -16.68 8.54
N LYS A 441 -16.29 -15.78 9.09
CA LYS A 441 -17.73 -16.01 9.20
C LYS A 441 -18.38 -15.93 7.82
N LYS A 442 -19.45 -16.70 7.60
CA LYS A 442 -20.22 -16.60 6.37
C LYS A 442 -21.06 -15.31 6.32
N ASP A 443 -21.67 -14.96 7.44
CA ASP A 443 -22.59 -13.82 7.58
C ASP A 443 -22.08 -12.93 8.73
N GLU A 444 -22.05 -11.61 8.53
CA GLU A 444 -21.56 -10.62 9.50
C GLU A 444 -22.45 -10.56 10.75
N GLN A 445 -22.09 -11.30 11.79
CA GLN A 445 -22.88 -11.42 13.02
C GLN A 445 -21.99 -11.72 14.24
N TRP A 446 -22.38 -11.20 15.40
CA TRP A 446 -21.78 -11.56 16.68
C TRP A 446 -22.20 -12.97 17.10
N TRP A 447 -21.23 -13.82 17.43
CA TRP A 447 -21.52 -15.16 17.93
C TRP A 447 -21.66 -15.12 19.44
N ASP A 448 -22.70 -15.75 19.98
CA ASP A 448 -22.87 -15.88 21.44
C ASP A 448 -21.97 -16.98 22.04
N ARG A 449 -21.34 -17.81 21.20
CA ARG A 449 -20.44 -18.90 21.60
C ARG A 449 -19.59 -19.38 20.43
N LEU A 450 -18.43 -20.00 20.70
CA LEU A 450 -17.62 -20.63 19.67
C LEU A 450 -18.21 -21.96 19.18
N PHE A 451 -18.53 -22.87 20.10
CA PHE A 451 -19.14 -24.16 19.78
C PHE A 451 -20.55 -24.28 20.34
N SER A 452 -21.40 -25.04 19.65
CA SER A 452 -22.80 -25.27 20.03
C SER A 452 -22.98 -25.87 21.44
N SER A 453 -21.93 -26.52 21.96
CA SER A 453 -21.86 -27.10 23.32
C SER A 453 -21.65 -26.07 24.44
N ASP A 454 -21.15 -24.88 24.11
CA ASP A 454 -20.65 -23.93 25.10
C ASP A 454 -21.78 -23.07 25.66
N PRO A 455 -21.68 -22.55 26.90
CA PRO A 455 -22.64 -21.58 27.40
C PRO A 455 -22.52 -20.23 26.67
N PRO A 456 -23.63 -19.49 26.46
CA PRO A 456 -23.60 -18.20 25.78
C PRO A 456 -22.86 -17.11 26.58
N ILE A 457 -22.17 -16.23 25.88
CA ILE A 457 -21.72 -14.92 26.39
C ILE A 457 -22.87 -13.91 26.28
N ASP A 458 -22.82 -12.87 27.12
CA ASP A 458 -23.82 -11.79 27.11
C ASP A 458 -23.56 -10.82 25.95
N THR A 459 -24.26 -11.03 24.82
CA THR A 459 -24.09 -10.25 23.59
C THR A 459 -24.39 -8.75 23.75
N LYS A 460 -25.05 -8.34 24.85
CA LYS A 460 -25.29 -6.92 25.17
C LYS A 460 -24.09 -6.20 25.77
N LYS A 461 -23.03 -6.93 26.13
CA LYS A 461 -21.77 -6.40 26.66
C LYS A 461 -20.62 -6.41 25.65
N ILE A 462 -20.89 -6.86 24.43
CA ILE A 462 -19.94 -6.83 23.32
C ILE A 462 -19.61 -5.37 23.01
N ASP A 463 -18.32 -5.05 22.92
CA ASP A 463 -17.87 -3.74 22.48
C ASP A 463 -18.07 -3.63 20.97
N THR A 464 -19.07 -2.85 20.56
CA THR A 464 -19.37 -2.57 19.16
C THR A 464 -18.69 -1.30 18.65
N ALA A 465 -17.75 -0.71 19.40
CA ALA A 465 -16.97 0.45 18.96
C ALA A 465 -15.98 0.05 17.85
N VAL A 466 -16.45 0.10 16.61
CA VAL A 466 -15.59 0.04 15.42
C VAL A 466 -14.74 1.31 15.37
N MET A 467 -13.42 1.16 15.27
CA MET A 467 -12.53 2.31 15.13
C MET A 467 -12.85 3.03 13.82
N ALA A 468 -12.84 4.37 13.83
CA ALA A 468 -13.18 5.16 12.64
C ALA A 468 -12.23 4.90 11.43
N SER A 469 -11.10 4.23 11.62
CA SER A 469 -10.19 3.76 10.58
C SER A 469 -10.59 2.45 9.90
N GLU A 470 -11.60 1.73 10.40
CA GLU A 470 -12.04 0.41 9.91
C GLU A 470 -13.36 0.48 9.12
N LEU A 471 -13.97 1.67 9.05
CA LEU A 471 -15.21 1.93 8.30
C LEU A 471 -14.93 2.07 6.80
N SER A 472 -15.85 1.58 5.97
CA SER A 472 -15.78 1.77 4.52
C SER A 472 -16.14 3.21 4.12
N GLN A 473 -15.75 3.63 2.90
CA GLN A 473 -16.09 4.96 2.37
C GLN A 473 -17.61 5.21 2.33
N GLU A 474 -18.44 4.18 2.08
CA GLU A 474 -19.90 4.29 2.07
C GLU A 474 -20.50 4.52 3.47
N GLU A 475 -19.91 3.92 4.50
CA GLU A 475 -20.30 4.09 5.90
C GLU A 475 -19.88 5.47 6.42
N HIS A 476 -18.68 5.93 6.04
CA HIS A 476 -18.22 7.29 6.29
C HIS A 476 -19.17 8.35 5.71
N MET A 477 -19.60 8.20 4.45
CA MET A 477 -20.53 9.14 3.81
C MET A 477 -21.88 9.18 4.53
N LYS A 478 -22.43 8.04 4.99
CA LYS A 478 -23.70 8.01 5.73
C LYS A 478 -23.60 8.69 7.10
N ILE A 479 -22.48 8.53 7.80
CA ILE A 479 -22.24 9.21 9.08
C ILE A 479 -22.14 10.73 8.87
N GLU A 480 -21.41 11.17 7.84
CA GLU A 480 -21.28 12.59 7.48
C GLU A 480 -22.63 13.21 7.06
N GLU A 481 -23.44 12.49 6.26
CA GLU A 481 -24.80 12.92 5.89
C GLU A 481 -25.73 13.06 7.11
N LEU A 482 -25.69 12.09 8.04
CA LEU A 482 -26.48 12.13 9.27
C LEU A 482 -26.07 13.30 10.16
N MET A 483 -24.77 13.56 10.31
CA MET A 483 -24.27 14.71 11.08
C MET A 483 -24.72 16.04 10.46
N VAL A 484 -24.56 16.22 9.15
CA VAL A 484 -25.01 17.43 8.44
C VAL A 484 -26.53 17.64 8.54
N ASN A 485 -27.32 16.56 8.49
CA ASN A 485 -28.77 16.63 8.67
C ASN A 485 -29.16 16.95 10.13
N GLN A 486 -28.38 16.51 11.12
CA GLN A 486 -28.59 16.83 12.52
C GLN A 486 -28.23 18.29 12.84
N GLU A 487 -27.13 18.82 12.28
CA GLU A 487 -26.78 20.24 12.37
C GLU A 487 -27.85 21.14 11.74
N LYS A 488 -28.37 20.78 10.56
CA LYS A 488 -29.50 21.50 9.94
C LYS A 488 -30.75 21.51 10.82
N ARG A 489 -31.09 20.40 11.49
CA ARG A 489 -32.21 20.33 12.45
C ARG A 489 -31.98 21.19 13.69
N GLN A 490 -30.74 21.33 14.16
CA GLN A 490 -30.41 22.18 15.31
C GLN A 490 -30.31 23.67 14.95
N GLN A 491 -29.93 24.03 13.72
CA GLN A 491 -29.92 25.42 13.24
C GLN A 491 -31.33 25.94 12.88
N PHE A 492 -32.24 25.05 12.49
CA PHE A 492 -33.64 25.38 12.23
C PHE A 492 -34.56 24.55 13.15
N PRO A 493 -34.61 24.83 14.47
CA PRO A 493 -35.66 24.31 15.31
C PRO A 493 -37.00 24.76 14.71
N SER A 494 -37.89 23.81 14.44
CA SER A 494 -39.19 24.10 13.84
C SER A 494 -39.97 25.02 14.77
N VAL A 495 -40.20 26.26 14.34
CA VAL A 495 -41.03 27.22 15.07
C VAL A 495 -42.46 26.71 15.00
N ILE A 496 -42.99 26.31 16.16
CA ILE A 496 -44.40 26.03 16.43
C ILE A 496 -44.97 27.25 17.16
#